data_AF-J9F7A8-F1
#
_entry.id   AF-J9F7A8-F1
#
_cell.length_a   1.000
_cell.length_b   1.000
_cell.length_c   1.000
_cell.angle_alpha   90.00
_cell.angle_beta   90.00
_cell.angle_gamma   90.00
#
_symmetry.space_group_name_H-M   'P 1'
#
loop_
_entity.id
_entity.type
_entity.pdbx_description
1 polymer ?
#
loop_
_entity_poly.entity_id
_entity_poly.type
_entity_poly.pdbx_seq_one_letter_code
_entity_poly.pdbx_strand_id
1 'polypeptide(L)' 'MPRRREVPKREVLADPKFGSVEITKFVNVIMLDGKKAVAERI' A
#
# COMPACT_ATOMS: atom_id res chain seq x y z
N MET A 1 6.50 7.99 15.41
CA MET A 1 7.69 8.64 14.83
C MET A 1 8.80 8.57 15.88
N PRO A 2 9.72 7.60 15.77
CA PRO A 2 10.69 7.35 16.81
C PRO A 2 12.04 7.98 16.50
N ARG A 3 12.72 8.49 17.54
CA ARG A 3 14.10 9.02 17.45
C ARG A 3 15.17 7.99 17.86
N ARG A 4 14.79 6.83 18.42
CA ARG A 4 15.73 5.81 18.96
C ARG A 4 15.33 4.34 18.72
N ARG A 5 14.15 4.04 18.16
CA ARG A 5 13.65 2.66 17.98
C ARG A 5 13.24 2.44 16.52
N GLU A 6 13.39 1.22 16.00
CA GLU A 6 12.84 0.87 14.69
C GLU A 6 11.32 0.96 14.70
N VAL A 7 10.75 1.50 13.62
CA VAL A 7 9.30 1.50 13.39
C VAL A 7 8.93 0.11 12.91
N PRO A 8 7.97 -0.58 13.55
CA PRO A 8 7.47 -1.84 13.02
C PRO A 8 6.88 -1.61 11.63
N LYS A 9 7.25 -2.48 10.67
CA LYS A 9 6.70 -2.43 9.31
C LYS A 9 5.19 -2.70 9.40
N ARG A 10 4.39 -1.86 8.74
CA ARG A 10 2.95 -2.08 8.63
C ARG A 10 2.69 -3.23 7.67
N GLU A 11 1.90 -4.21 8.10
CA GLU A 11 1.42 -5.26 7.21
C GLU A 11 0.35 -4.69 6.29
N VAL A 12 0.42 -5.08 5.01
CA VAL A 12 -0.50 -4.63 3.97
C VAL A 12 -1.33 -5.83 3.55
N LEU A 13 -2.64 -5.66 3.46
CA LEU A 13 -3.53 -6.71 2.99
C LEU A 13 -3.26 -7.01 1.50
N ALA A 14 -3.43 -8.27 1.12
CA ALA A 14 -3.33 -8.70 -0.27
C ALA A 14 -4.46 -8.10 -1.11
N ASP A 15 -4.17 -7.83 -2.39
CA ASP A 15 -5.13 -7.22 -3.28
C ASP A 15 -6.32 -8.17 -3.54
N PRO A 16 -7.58 -7.75 -3.42
CA PRO A 16 -8.74 -8.66 -3.51
C PRO A 16 -8.89 -9.30 -4.90
N LYS A 17 -8.29 -8.72 -5.94
CA LYS A 17 -8.40 -9.22 -7.32
C LYS A 17 -7.32 -10.22 -7.70
N PHE A 18 -6.10 -10.03 -7.18
CA PHE A 18 -4.92 -10.80 -7.57
C PHE A 18 -4.27 -11.56 -6.41
N GLY A 19 -4.75 -11.36 -5.17
CA GLY A 19 -4.22 -12.01 -3.97
C GLY A 19 -2.75 -11.70 -3.66
N SER A 20 -2.14 -10.76 -4.37
CA SER A 20 -0.72 -10.41 -4.23
C SER A 20 -0.55 -9.15 -3.38
N VAL A 21 0.36 -9.23 -2.41
CA VAL A 21 0.77 -8.11 -1.57
C VAL A 21 1.63 -7.11 -2.34
N GLU A 22 2.31 -7.55 -3.40
CA GLU A 22 3.18 -6.69 -4.22
C GLU A 22 2.36 -5.69 -5.04
N ILE A 23 1.22 -6.15 -5.58
CA ILE A 23 0.29 -5.29 -6.33
C ILE A 23 -0.32 -4.24 -5.40
N THR A 24 -0.76 -4.63 -4.20
CA THR A 24 -1.30 -3.66 -3.23
C THR A 24 -0.26 -2.59 -2.88
N LYS A 25 1.02 -2.98 -2.72
CA LYS A 25 2.10 -2.02 -2.45
C LYS A 25 2.32 -1.08 -3.64
N PHE A 26 2.29 -1.59 -4.86
CA PHE A 26 2.43 -0.78 -6.08
C PHE A 26 1.30 0.25 -6.22
N VAL A 27 0.05 -0.20 -6.06
CA VAL A 27 -1.13 0.67 -6.11
C VAL A 27 -1.06 1.73 -5.01
N ASN A 28 -0.68 1.36 -3.78
CA ASN A 28 -0.56 2.31 -2.67
C ASN A 28 0.54 3.36 -2.87
N VAL A 29 1.58 3.07 -3.66
CA VAL A 29 2.65 4.01 -3.99
C VAL A 29 2.22 4.99 -5.07
N ILE A 30 1.45 4.54 -6.07
CA ILE A 30 0.93 5.38 -7.17
C ILE A 30 -0.28 6.21 -6.72
N MET A 31 -1.00 5.77 -5.68
CA MET A 31 -2.20 6.42 -5.19
C MET A 31 -1.93 7.85 -4.71
N LEU A 32 -2.52 8.82 -5.41
CA LEU A 32 -2.56 10.24 -5.03
C LEU A 32 -3.88 10.55 -4.30
N ASP A 33 -3.81 11.37 -3.25
CA ASP A 33 -4.94 11.82 -2.42
C ASP A 33 -5.80 10.71 -1.79
N GLY A 34 -5.29 9.48 -1.66
CA GLY A 34 -6.07 8.35 -1.16
C GLY A 34 -7.13 7.81 -2.16
N LYS A 35 -7.04 8.19 -3.43
CA LYS A 35 -7.99 7.78 -4.48
C LYS A 35 -7.67 6.38 -5.01
N LYS A 36 -8.00 5.34 -4.24
CA LYS A 36 -7.72 3.93 -4.59
C LYS A 36 -8.36 3.50 -5.92
N ALA A 37 -9.60 3.90 -6.17
CA ALA A 37 -10.32 3.55 -7.40
C ALA A 37 -9.67 4.14 -8.67
N VAL A 38 -8.99 5.27 -8.55
CA VAL A 38 -8.25 5.87 -9.67
C VAL A 38 -6.90 5.15 -9.83
N ALA A 39 -6.21 4.90 -8.72
CA ALA A 39 -4.91 4.24 -8.72
C ALA A 39 -4.95 2.78 -9.22
N GLU A 40 -6.06 2.05 -8.99
CA GLU A 40 -6.27 0.69 -9.52
C GLU A 40 -6.54 0.66 -11.04
N ARG A 41 -6.88 1.81 -11.63
CA ARG A 41 -7.29 1.93 -13.05
C ARG A 41 -6.18 2.49 -13.94
N ILE A 42 -5.11 3.02 -13.35
CA ILE A 42 -3.89 3.48 -14.04
C ILE A 42 -2.99 2.26 -14.28
#